data_AF-A0A2E3UKW4-F1
#
_entry.id   AF-A0A2E3UKW4-F1
#
_cell.length_a   1.000
_cell.length_b   1.000
_cell.length_c   1.000
_cell.angle_alpha   90.00
_cell.angle_beta   90.00
_cell.angle_gamma   90.00
#
_symmetry.space_group_name_H-M   'P 1'
#
loop_
_entity.id
_entity.type
_entity.pdbx_description
1 polymer ?
#
loop_
_entity_poly.entity_id
_entity_poly.type
_entity_poly.pdbx_seq_one_letter_code
_entity_poly.pdbx_strand_id
1 'polypeptide(L)'
;MFVRIAAAAAFILILSAIYWLSRFGAFSPEDAAPGDRDWAHAVAAPALSGRCAAEPCPVEVTLFGASIFRRGDWTDALAAELTACHGAPVTIRKLALSGASSAWGRGQMEGLFDTDLVVVSFSGNDASLWRGLPLKQSRANHIAFIEAARARGIPIYLATMSPARSAKALARPGQTAYKALYRTLARDHGAGLIDDAPRWAALPDAALKAAIPDGLHPTQDALRAIAVPGFSRVLGNILCRNRGSPD
;
A
#
# COMPACT_ATOMS: atom_id res chain seq x y z
N MET A 1 50.65 0.53 14.99
CA MET A 1 49.78 -0.67 14.88
C MET A 1 48.33 -0.36 15.25
N PHE A 2 48.05 0.25 16.41
CA PHE A 2 46.69 0.61 16.86
C PHE A 2 45.88 1.49 15.89
N VAL A 3 46.47 2.54 15.30
CA VAL A 3 45.77 3.43 14.34
C VAL A 3 45.29 2.67 13.08
N ARG A 4 46.08 1.72 12.59
CA ARG A 4 45.73 0.90 11.40
C ARG A 4 44.61 -0.09 11.71
N ILE A 5 44.59 -0.66 12.92
CA ILE A 5 43.52 -1.57 13.37
C ILE A 5 42.21 -0.80 13.56
N ALA A 6 42.26 0.39 14.17
CA ALA A 6 41.09 1.26 14.34
C ALA A 6 40.50 1.71 12.99
N ALA A 7 41.35 2.07 12.02
CA ALA A 7 40.92 2.43 10.67
C ALA A 7 40.26 1.24 9.93
N ALA A 8 40.84 0.04 10.04
CA ALA A 8 40.25 -1.18 9.45
C ALA A 8 38.90 -1.53 10.09
N ALA A 9 38.77 -1.43 11.41
CA ALA A 9 37.51 -1.67 12.11
C ALA A 9 36.42 -0.65 11.70
N ALA A 10 36.77 0.64 11.61
CA ALA A 10 35.86 1.67 11.13
C ALA A 10 35.39 1.40 9.69
N PHE A 11 36.30 0.98 8.81
CA PHE A 11 35.99 0.63 7.43
C PHE A 11 35.01 -0.55 7.33
N ILE A 12 35.21 -1.61 8.12
CA ILE A 12 34.32 -2.78 8.16
C ILE A 12 32.92 -2.38 8.66
N LEU A 13 32.83 -1.52 9.69
CA LEU A 13 31.55 -1.03 10.21
C LEU A 13 30.80 -0.20 9.17
N ILE A 14 31.49 0.66 8.42
CA ILE A 14 30.91 1.45 7.33
C ILE A 14 30.37 0.54 6.22
N LEU A 15 31.18 -0.42 5.75
CA LEU A 15 30.73 -1.38 4.72
C LEU A 15 29.54 -2.21 5.20
N SER A 16 29.53 -2.62 6.46
CA SER A 16 28.41 -3.35 7.06
C SER A 16 27.15 -2.49 7.10
N ALA A 17 27.26 -1.21 7.48
CA ALA A 17 26.14 -0.28 7.50
C ALA A 17 25.59 -0.02 6.08
N ILE A 18 26.47 0.21 5.10
CA ILE A 18 26.08 0.37 3.68
C ILE A 18 25.38 -0.89 3.17
N TYR A 19 25.95 -2.07 3.44
CA TYR A 19 25.35 -3.35 3.07
C TYR A 19 23.94 -3.47 3.68
N TRP A 20 23.78 -3.23 4.98
CA TRP A 20 22.47 -3.28 5.62
C TRP A 20 21.48 -2.27 5.03
N LEU A 21 21.88 -1.02 4.83
CA LEU A 21 21.02 0.02 4.23
C LEU A 21 20.58 -0.32 2.80
N SER A 22 21.46 -0.94 2.01
CA SER A 22 21.12 -1.40 0.65
C SER A 22 19.98 -2.44 0.65
N ARG A 23 19.91 -3.31 1.67
CA ARG A 23 18.84 -4.32 1.82
C ARG A 23 17.47 -3.70 2.09
N PHE A 24 17.46 -2.46 2.59
CA PHE A 24 16.27 -1.66 2.84
C PHE A 24 16.02 -0.61 1.77
N GLY A 25 16.62 -0.75 0.58
CA GLY A 25 16.34 0.10 -0.57
C GLY A 25 16.82 1.55 -0.43
N ALA A 26 17.76 1.84 0.48
CA ALA A 26 18.26 3.19 0.71
C ALA A 26 19.00 3.79 -0.50
N PHE A 27 19.46 2.95 -1.43
CA PHE A 27 20.19 3.33 -2.65
C PHE A 27 19.50 2.83 -3.92
N SER A 28 18.25 2.36 -3.82
CA SER A 28 17.49 2.00 -5.01
C SER A 28 17.20 3.28 -5.80
N PRO A 29 17.33 3.25 -7.14
CA PRO A 29 16.89 4.38 -7.94
C PRO A 29 15.42 4.66 -7.64
N GLU A 30 15.06 5.93 -7.50
CA GLU A 30 13.66 6.30 -7.52
C GLU A 30 13.15 6.00 -8.93
N ASP A 31 12.32 4.97 -9.07
CA ASP A 31 11.55 4.84 -10.31
C ASP A 31 10.75 6.13 -10.44
N ALA A 32 11.00 6.90 -11.50
CA ALA A 32 10.13 8.00 -11.88
C ALA A 32 8.71 7.42 -11.93
N ALA A 33 7.82 7.93 -11.06
CA ALA A 33 6.44 7.49 -11.09
C ALA A 33 5.94 7.72 -12.52
N PRO A 34 5.40 6.69 -13.20
CA PRO A 34 4.68 6.94 -14.44
C PRO A 34 3.66 8.04 -14.14
N GLY A 35 3.57 9.04 -15.01
CA GLY A 35 2.59 10.11 -14.83
C GLY A 35 1.19 9.51 -14.65
N ASP A 36 0.27 10.28 -14.07
CA ASP A 36 -1.09 9.84 -13.68
C ASP A 36 -1.94 9.16 -14.79
N ARG A 37 -1.43 9.08 -16.02
CA ARG A 37 -2.08 8.52 -17.21
C ARG A 37 -1.69 7.06 -17.51
N ASP A 38 -0.56 6.57 -17.01
CA ASP A 38 -0.02 5.26 -17.44
C ASP A 38 -0.42 4.07 -16.55
N TRP A 39 -0.96 4.31 -15.34
CA TRP A 39 -1.42 3.22 -14.46
C TRP A 39 -2.85 2.75 -14.77
N ALA A 40 -3.52 3.35 -15.75
CA ALA A 40 -4.87 2.97 -16.18
C ALA A 40 -4.96 1.56 -16.78
N HIS A 41 -3.83 0.91 -17.06
CA HIS A 41 -3.81 -0.50 -17.41
C HIS A 41 -3.90 -1.36 -16.14
N ALA A 42 -5.07 -1.34 -15.51
CA ALA A 42 -5.48 -2.43 -14.65
C ALA A 42 -5.39 -3.71 -15.48
N VAL A 43 -4.50 -4.64 -15.09
CA VAL A 43 -4.63 -6.02 -15.56
C VAL A 43 -6.00 -6.48 -15.08
N ALA A 44 -6.86 -6.86 -16.02
CA ALA A 44 -8.22 -7.27 -15.74
C ALA A 44 -8.21 -8.44 -14.75
N ALA A 45 -8.32 -8.14 -13.46
CA ALA A 45 -8.80 -9.11 -12.49
C ALA A 45 -10.19 -9.56 -12.97
N PRO A 46 -10.57 -10.84 -12.76
CA PRO A 46 -11.94 -11.25 -13.06
C PRO A 46 -12.87 -10.30 -12.32
N ALA A 47 -13.64 -9.54 -13.09
CA ALA A 47 -14.40 -8.46 -12.52
C ALA A 47 -15.45 -9.07 -11.58
N LEU A 48 -15.51 -8.56 -10.34
CA LEU A 48 -16.60 -8.83 -9.40
C LEU A 48 -17.98 -8.59 -10.03
N SER A 49 -18.02 -7.75 -11.05
CA SER A 49 -19.17 -7.52 -11.92
C SER A 49 -19.77 -8.81 -12.48
N GLY A 50 -19.05 -9.94 -12.57
CA GLY A 50 -19.61 -11.22 -12.99
C GLY A 50 -20.58 -11.85 -11.97
N ARG A 51 -20.32 -11.70 -10.66
CA ARG A 51 -21.23 -12.19 -9.60
C ARG A 51 -22.42 -11.26 -9.42
N CYS A 52 -22.17 -9.96 -9.35
CA CYS A 52 -23.22 -8.94 -9.32
C CYS A 52 -23.45 -8.39 -10.75
N ALA A 53 -23.71 -9.24 -11.76
CA ALA A 53 -23.88 -8.79 -13.15
C ALA A 53 -25.30 -8.31 -13.46
N ALA A 54 -26.32 -8.99 -12.93
CA ALA A 54 -27.73 -8.70 -13.17
C ALA A 54 -28.23 -7.56 -12.28
N GLU A 55 -28.00 -7.62 -10.96
CA GLU A 55 -28.37 -6.56 -9.99
C GLU A 55 -27.25 -6.29 -8.98
N PRO A 56 -27.11 -5.06 -8.45
CA PRO A 56 -26.18 -4.77 -7.35
C PRO A 56 -26.42 -5.73 -6.19
N CYS A 57 -25.33 -6.28 -5.63
CA CYS A 57 -25.41 -7.27 -4.57
C CYS A 57 -24.45 -6.90 -3.43
N PRO A 58 -24.66 -7.33 -2.17
CA PRO A 58 -23.73 -6.97 -1.11
C PRO A 58 -22.30 -7.41 -1.44
N VAL A 59 -21.33 -6.51 -1.24
CA VAL A 59 -19.90 -6.74 -1.51
C VAL A 59 -19.10 -6.45 -0.26
N GLU A 60 -18.15 -7.33 0.09
CA GLU A 60 -17.17 -7.07 1.13
C GLU A 60 -15.79 -6.76 0.55
N VAL A 61 -15.20 -5.63 0.97
CA VAL A 61 -13.81 -5.24 0.65
C VAL A 61 -12.95 -5.39 1.90
N THR A 62 -11.92 -6.23 1.83
CA THR A 62 -10.94 -6.37 2.90
C THR A 62 -9.80 -5.39 2.75
N LEU A 63 -9.65 -4.49 3.72
CA LEU A 63 -8.44 -3.69 3.90
C LEU A 63 -7.43 -4.46 4.76
N PHE A 64 -6.42 -5.02 4.09
CA PHE A 64 -5.38 -5.85 4.67
C PHE A 64 -4.08 -5.03 4.88
N GLY A 65 -3.67 -4.82 6.12
CA GLY A 65 -2.53 -3.94 6.33
C GLY A 65 -2.18 -3.66 7.78
N ALA A 66 -1.74 -2.42 8.01
CA ALA A 66 -1.25 -2.00 9.32
C ALA A 66 -2.08 -0.86 9.94
N SER A 67 -1.43 0.05 10.65
CA SER A 67 -2.10 1.05 11.48
C SER A 67 -3.01 2.01 10.73
N ILE A 68 -2.71 2.38 9.48
CA ILE A 68 -3.55 3.30 8.69
C ILE A 68 -4.91 2.65 8.37
N PHE A 69 -4.93 1.36 8.00
CA PHE A 69 -6.16 0.62 7.72
C PHE A 69 -6.93 0.25 8.99
N ARG A 70 -6.22 0.04 10.10
CA ARG A 70 -6.85 -0.29 11.39
C ARG A 70 -7.55 0.91 12.04
N ARG A 71 -7.07 2.14 11.81
CA ARG A 71 -7.45 3.31 12.61
C ARG A 71 -8.53 4.15 11.95
N GLY A 72 -9.50 4.53 12.77
CA GLY A 72 -10.49 5.57 12.49
C GLY A 72 -11.56 5.19 11.48
N ASP A 73 -12.29 6.21 11.06
CA ASP A 73 -13.60 6.19 10.40
C ASP A 73 -13.52 6.60 8.91
N TRP A 74 -12.34 6.95 8.39
CA TRP A 74 -12.17 7.23 6.95
C TRP A 74 -12.61 6.05 6.05
N THR A 75 -12.49 4.82 6.56
CA THR A 75 -12.96 3.61 5.88
C THR A 75 -14.48 3.55 5.77
N ASP A 76 -15.18 4.20 6.69
CA ASP A 76 -16.64 4.21 6.73
C ASP A 76 -17.16 5.22 5.69
N ALA A 77 -16.43 6.33 5.51
CA ALA A 77 -16.64 7.25 4.39
C ALA A 77 -16.39 6.56 3.04
N LEU A 78 -15.31 5.77 2.92
CA LEU A 78 -15.07 4.94 1.72
C LEU A 78 -16.22 3.94 1.47
N ALA A 79 -16.68 3.24 2.51
CA ALA A 79 -17.79 2.30 2.41
C ALA A 79 -19.07 3.00 1.91
N ALA A 80 -19.37 4.17 2.45
CA ALA A 80 -20.53 4.98 2.06
C ALA A 80 -20.45 5.43 0.59
N GLU A 81 -19.30 5.92 0.14
CA GLU A 81 -19.11 6.34 -1.26
C GLU A 81 -19.23 5.17 -2.26
N LEU A 82 -18.67 4.02 -1.92
CA LEU A 82 -18.77 2.82 -2.75
C LEU A 82 -20.20 2.26 -2.75
N THR A 83 -20.86 2.23 -1.60
CA THR A 83 -22.28 1.81 -1.50
C THR A 83 -23.16 2.69 -2.37
N ALA A 84 -22.98 4.01 -2.30
CA ALA A 84 -23.78 4.97 -3.06
C ALA A 84 -23.65 4.77 -4.58
N CYS A 85 -22.45 4.45 -5.09
CA CYS A 85 -22.26 4.21 -6.51
C CYS A 85 -22.61 2.78 -6.95
N HIS A 86 -22.48 1.80 -6.06
CA HIS A 86 -22.71 0.39 -6.36
C HIS A 86 -24.20 0.09 -6.44
N GLY A 87 -25.01 0.71 -5.57
CA GLY A 87 -26.46 0.48 -5.47
C GLY A 87 -26.85 -0.67 -4.53
N ALA A 88 -25.88 -1.29 -3.86
CA ALA A 88 -26.07 -2.26 -2.79
C ALA A 88 -24.98 -2.08 -1.71
N PRO A 89 -25.12 -2.67 -0.51
CA PRO A 89 -24.17 -2.48 0.57
C PRO A 89 -22.74 -2.88 0.19
N VAL A 90 -21.80 -1.96 0.36
CA VAL A 90 -20.35 -2.24 0.31
C VAL A 90 -19.81 -2.12 1.73
N THR A 91 -19.32 -3.23 2.29
CA THR A 91 -18.74 -3.27 3.64
C THR A 91 -17.22 -3.29 3.58
N ILE A 92 -16.58 -2.66 4.56
CA ILE A 92 -15.12 -2.68 4.71
C ILE A 92 -14.75 -3.58 5.89
N ARG A 93 -14.11 -4.72 5.59
CA ARG A 93 -13.49 -5.58 6.61
C ARG A 93 -12.06 -5.14 6.87
N LYS A 94 -11.71 -4.85 8.12
CA LYS A 94 -10.35 -4.45 8.52
C LYS A 94 -9.57 -5.67 9.00
N LEU A 95 -8.72 -6.25 8.15
CA LEU A 95 -7.75 -7.26 8.57
C LEU A 95 -6.38 -6.60 8.77
N ALA A 96 -6.23 -5.85 9.86
CA ALA A 96 -5.07 -4.99 10.04
C ALA A 96 -4.56 -4.91 11.49
N LEU A 97 -3.23 -4.93 11.65
CA LEU A 97 -2.56 -4.87 12.96
C LEU A 97 -1.55 -3.71 13.00
N SER A 98 -1.61 -2.86 14.03
CA SER A 98 -0.66 -1.74 14.15
C SER A 98 0.77 -2.23 14.21
N GLY A 99 1.62 -1.64 13.37
CA GLY A 99 3.03 -2.01 13.34
C GLY A 99 3.32 -3.32 12.61
N ALA A 100 2.31 -4.05 12.12
CA ALA A 100 2.53 -5.27 11.35
C ALA A 100 3.27 -4.99 10.04
N SER A 101 4.14 -5.91 9.67
CA SER A 101 4.79 -5.97 8.35
C SER A 101 4.09 -7.02 7.47
N SER A 102 4.45 -7.09 6.19
CA SER A 102 3.97 -8.15 5.31
C SER A 102 4.38 -9.55 5.78
N ALA A 103 5.39 -9.70 6.64
CA ALA A 103 5.69 -10.99 7.27
C ALA A 103 4.60 -11.46 8.23
N TRP A 104 4.01 -10.54 9.02
CA TRP A 104 2.80 -10.86 9.79
C TRP A 104 1.65 -11.24 8.85
N GLY A 105 1.51 -10.49 7.76
CA GLY A 105 0.48 -10.75 6.75
C GLY A 105 0.54 -12.17 6.16
N ARG A 106 1.74 -12.76 6.00
CA ARG A 106 1.89 -14.15 5.56
C ARG A 106 1.17 -15.14 6.48
N GLY A 107 1.10 -14.85 7.78
CA GLY A 107 0.36 -15.66 8.75
C GLY A 107 -1.16 -15.50 8.70
N GLN A 108 -1.69 -14.56 7.91
CA GLN A 108 -3.14 -14.28 7.82
C GLN A 108 -3.78 -14.83 6.54
N MET A 109 -3.04 -15.55 5.71
CA MET A 109 -3.49 -15.91 4.36
C MET A 109 -4.71 -16.83 4.31
N GLU A 110 -4.96 -17.60 5.36
CA GLU A 110 -6.12 -18.50 5.42
C GLU A 110 -7.44 -17.72 5.42
N GLY A 111 -7.61 -16.73 6.31
CA GLY A 111 -8.82 -15.89 6.40
C GLY A 111 -8.75 -14.58 5.62
N LEU A 112 -7.73 -14.38 4.78
CA LEU A 112 -7.57 -13.17 3.98
C LEU A 112 -8.59 -13.09 2.84
N PHE A 113 -8.95 -14.24 2.27
CA PHE A 113 -9.71 -14.32 1.01
C PHE A 113 -11.19 -14.65 1.19
N ASP A 114 -11.69 -14.64 2.42
CA ASP A 114 -13.11 -14.70 2.74
C ASP A 114 -13.74 -13.32 2.50
N THR A 115 -13.69 -12.86 1.25
CA THR A 115 -14.05 -11.50 0.85
C THR A 115 -14.22 -11.44 -0.67
N ASP A 116 -14.73 -10.32 -1.18
CA ASP A 116 -14.89 -10.13 -2.62
C ASP A 116 -13.68 -9.43 -3.25
N LEU A 117 -13.01 -8.55 -2.51
CA LEU A 117 -11.82 -7.83 -2.96
C LEU A 117 -10.85 -7.59 -1.80
N VAL A 118 -9.55 -7.67 -2.07
CA VAL A 118 -8.50 -7.37 -1.08
C VAL A 118 -7.71 -6.13 -1.50
N VAL A 119 -7.52 -5.18 -0.58
CA VAL A 119 -6.56 -4.09 -0.72
C VAL A 119 -5.44 -4.26 0.31
N VAL A 120 -4.19 -4.24 -0.13
CA VAL A 120 -3.01 -4.50 0.71
C VAL A 120 -2.18 -3.23 0.92
N SER A 121 -1.80 -2.93 2.16
CA SER A 121 -0.83 -1.88 2.46
C SER A 121 0.07 -2.16 3.67
N PHE A 122 1.33 -2.49 3.38
CA PHE A 122 2.41 -2.73 4.36
C PHE A 122 3.69 -1.93 4.07
N SER A 123 3.83 -1.30 2.89
CA SER A 123 5.07 -0.66 2.42
C SER A 123 5.74 0.26 3.45
N GLY A 124 4.95 1.08 4.16
CA GLY A 124 5.46 1.98 5.20
C GLY A 124 6.02 1.28 6.44
N ASN A 125 5.52 0.09 6.79
CA ASN A 125 6.03 -0.70 7.91
C ASN A 125 7.17 -1.61 7.49
N ASP A 126 7.10 -2.17 6.30
CA ASP A 126 8.16 -2.98 5.71
C ASP A 126 9.45 -2.15 5.54
N ALA A 127 9.32 -0.87 5.17
CA ALA A 127 10.44 0.06 5.07
C ALA A 127 11.10 0.39 6.42
N SER A 128 10.46 0.10 7.56
CA SER A 128 11.00 0.44 8.87
C SER A 128 12.13 -0.48 9.26
N LEU A 129 13.31 0.08 9.56
CA LEU A 129 14.45 -0.67 10.07
C LEU A 129 14.09 -1.47 11.35
N TRP A 130 13.23 -0.91 12.20
CA TRP A 130 12.71 -1.58 13.42
C TRP A 130 11.86 -2.83 13.16
N ARG A 131 11.36 -3.02 11.93
CA ARG A 131 10.60 -4.22 11.55
C ARG A 131 11.47 -5.28 10.91
N GLY A 132 12.72 -4.94 10.56
CA GLY A 132 13.69 -5.92 10.10
C GLY A 132 13.29 -6.64 8.82
N LEU A 133 12.46 -6.03 7.95
CA LEU A 133 11.97 -6.68 6.73
C LEU A 133 12.64 -6.13 5.46
N PRO A 134 13.62 -6.84 4.87
CA PRO A 134 14.29 -6.38 3.66
C PRO A 134 13.36 -6.26 2.46
N LEU A 135 13.70 -5.37 1.52
CA LEU A 135 12.89 -5.10 0.32
C LEU A 135 12.62 -6.38 -0.50
N LYS A 136 13.63 -7.25 -0.62
CA LYS A 136 13.49 -8.55 -1.30
C LYS A 136 12.45 -9.45 -0.62
N GLN A 137 12.40 -9.47 0.71
CA GLN A 137 11.42 -10.26 1.45
C GLN A 137 10.02 -9.65 1.34
N SER A 138 9.91 -8.31 1.39
CA SER A 138 8.66 -7.61 1.11
C SER A 138 8.12 -7.98 -0.28
N ARG A 139 8.97 -7.96 -1.32
CA ARG A 139 8.59 -8.42 -2.68
C ARG A 139 8.06 -9.85 -2.67
N ALA A 140 8.79 -10.78 -2.07
CA ALA A 140 8.38 -12.19 -2.01
C ALA A 140 7.03 -12.37 -1.29
N ASN A 141 6.81 -11.65 -0.18
CA ASN A 141 5.55 -11.72 0.55
C ASN A 141 4.37 -11.22 -0.30
N HIS A 142 4.53 -10.08 -0.97
CA HIS A 142 3.46 -9.50 -1.79
C HIS A 142 3.16 -10.34 -3.03
N ILE A 143 4.17 -10.91 -3.70
CA ILE A 143 3.96 -11.89 -4.78
C ILE A 143 3.07 -13.02 -4.29
N ALA A 144 3.37 -13.55 -3.10
CA ALA A 144 2.60 -14.68 -2.59
C ALA A 144 1.16 -14.31 -2.18
N PHE A 145 0.89 -13.06 -1.80
CA PHE A 145 -0.49 -12.57 -1.66
C PHE A 145 -1.20 -12.52 -3.00
N ILE A 146 -0.53 -12.00 -4.04
CA ILE A 146 -1.07 -11.87 -5.40
C ILE A 146 -1.38 -13.24 -5.99
N GLU A 147 -0.46 -14.19 -5.89
CA GLU A 147 -0.66 -15.55 -6.38
C GLU A 147 -1.82 -16.26 -5.66
N ALA A 148 -1.92 -16.11 -4.34
CA ALA A 148 -3.00 -16.73 -3.56
C ALA A 148 -4.38 -16.12 -3.85
N ALA A 149 -4.43 -14.81 -4.11
CA ALA A 149 -5.62 -14.11 -4.55
C ALA A 149 -6.06 -14.60 -5.94
N ARG A 150 -5.11 -14.67 -6.88
CA ARG A 150 -5.34 -15.16 -8.25
C ARG A 150 -5.86 -16.59 -8.27
N ALA A 151 -5.25 -17.48 -7.46
CA ALA A 151 -5.69 -18.87 -7.34
C ALA A 151 -7.14 -19.01 -6.84
N ARG A 152 -7.68 -18.00 -6.15
CA ARG A 152 -9.05 -17.95 -5.65
C ARG A 152 -9.98 -17.08 -6.51
N GLY A 153 -9.48 -16.49 -7.58
CA GLY A 153 -10.24 -15.56 -8.41
C GLY A 153 -10.66 -14.28 -7.67
N ILE A 154 -9.91 -13.87 -6.63
CA ILE A 154 -10.18 -12.66 -5.85
C ILE A 154 -9.30 -11.51 -6.39
N PRO A 155 -9.89 -10.36 -6.79
CA PRO A 155 -9.13 -9.17 -7.12
C PRO A 155 -8.30 -8.68 -5.93
N ILE A 156 -7.04 -8.34 -6.20
CA ILE A 156 -6.11 -7.81 -5.20
C ILE A 156 -5.48 -6.50 -5.69
N TYR A 157 -5.51 -5.49 -4.82
CA TYR A 157 -4.96 -4.17 -5.07
C TYR A 157 -3.84 -3.88 -4.07
N LEU A 158 -2.75 -3.29 -4.54
CA LEU A 158 -1.70 -2.76 -3.68
C LEU A 158 -1.91 -1.25 -3.51
N ALA A 159 -1.91 -0.76 -2.27
CA ALA A 159 -2.16 0.65 -1.97
C ALA A 159 -0.92 1.33 -1.40
N THR A 160 -0.40 2.33 -2.11
CA THR A 160 0.59 3.25 -1.54
C THR A 160 -0.14 4.30 -0.71
N MET A 161 0.40 4.61 0.46
CA MET A 161 -0.21 5.56 1.40
C MET A 161 0.73 6.76 1.65
N SER A 162 0.36 7.57 2.63
CA SER A 162 1.14 8.71 3.12
C SER A 162 2.62 8.39 3.36
N PRO A 163 3.54 9.36 3.18
CA PRO A 163 4.95 9.18 3.54
C PRO A 163 5.14 9.18 5.06
N ALA A 164 6.22 8.55 5.52
CA ALA A 164 6.78 8.86 6.83
C ALA A 164 7.59 10.16 6.74
N ARG A 165 7.58 10.96 7.81
CA ARG A 165 8.25 12.26 7.91
C ARG A 165 9.15 12.36 9.14
N SER A 166 10.05 13.34 9.13
CA SER A 166 10.92 13.67 10.27
C SER A 166 11.68 12.42 10.78
N ALA A 167 11.78 12.22 12.09
CA ALA A 167 12.45 11.05 12.67
C ALA A 167 11.87 9.70 12.19
N LYS A 168 10.59 9.65 11.78
CA LYS A 168 9.99 8.42 11.24
C LYS A 168 10.49 8.10 9.83
N ALA A 169 10.86 9.12 9.05
CA ALA A 169 11.49 8.95 7.73
C ALA A 169 12.93 8.42 7.86
N LEU A 170 13.69 8.90 8.85
CA LEU A 170 15.06 8.40 9.11
C LEU A 170 15.08 6.91 9.43
N ALA A 171 14.05 6.40 10.12
CA ALA A 171 13.88 4.97 10.37
C ALA A 171 13.44 4.16 9.14
N ARG A 172 13.19 4.81 8.00
CA ARG A 172 12.67 4.23 6.75
C ARG A 172 13.44 4.74 5.52
N PRO A 173 14.76 4.51 5.46
CA PRO A 173 15.62 5.15 4.48
C PRO A 173 15.25 4.82 3.02
N GLY A 174 14.59 3.69 2.75
CA GLY A 174 14.11 3.34 1.41
C GLY A 174 12.60 3.39 1.23
N GLN A 175 11.84 4.20 1.99
CA GLN A 175 10.38 4.22 1.85
C GLN A 175 9.89 4.43 0.41
N THR A 176 10.62 5.18 -0.43
CA THR A 176 10.30 5.33 -1.86
C THR A 176 10.43 4.00 -2.60
N ALA A 177 11.48 3.23 -2.35
CA ALA A 177 11.69 1.92 -2.97
C ALA A 177 10.59 0.90 -2.63
N TYR A 178 10.10 0.89 -1.38
CA TYR A 178 8.98 0.02 -0.99
C TYR A 178 7.65 0.44 -1.63
N LYS A 179 7.46 1.73 -1.93
CA LYS A 179 6.29 2.20 -2.69
C LYS A 179 6.43 1.89 -4.19
N ALA A 180 7.62 2.08 -4.76
CA ALA A 180 7.93 1.71 -6.15
C ALA A 180 7.77 0.21 -6.40
N LEU A 181 8.09 -0.63 -5.41
CA LEU A 181 7.81 -2.06 -5.44
C LEU A 181 6.33 -2.36 -5.73
N TYR A 182 5.38 -1.60 -5.19
CA TYR A 182 3.95 -1.84 -5.45
C TYR A 182 3.59 -1.56 -6.90
N ARG A 183 4.14 -0.51 -7.50
CA ARG A 183 3.96 -0.22 -8.94
C ARG A 183 4.53 -1.34 -9.81
N THR A 184 5.74 -1.78 -9.49
CA THR A 184 6.39 -2.89 -10.18
C THR A 184 5.61 -4.20 -10.06
N LEU A 185 5.07 -4.52 -8.88
CA LEU A 185 4.26 -5.72 -8.68
C LEU A 185 2.90 -5.63 -9.38
N ALA A 186 2.26 -4.47 -9.40
CA ALA A 186 1.02 -4.27 -10.14
C ALA A 186 1.23 -4.55 -11.63
N ARG A 187 2.27 -3.96 -12.22
CA ARG A 187 2.64 -4.16 -13.63
C ARG A 187 3.09 -5.59 -13.94
N ASP A 188 4.02 -6.14 -13.18
CA ASP A 188 4.70 -7.40 -13.53
C ASP A 188 3.96 -8.65 -13.03
N HIS A 189 3.10 -8.54 -12.00
CA HIS A 189 2.38 -9.67 -11.38
C HIS A 189 0.85 -9.54 -11.50
N GLY A 190 0.35 -8.52 -12.20
CA GLY A 190 -1.07 -8.35 -12.49
C GLY A 190 -1.95 -8.07 -11.27
N ALA A 191 -1.40 -7.35 -10.28
CA ALA A 191 -2.21 -6.78 -9.20
C ALA A 191 -2.77 -5.41 -9.61
N GLY A 192 -3.90 -5.02 -9.04
CA GLY A 192 -4.38 -3.65 -9.13
C GLY A 192 -3.51 -2.69 -8.30
N LEU A 193 -3.59 -1.39 -8.59
CA LEU A 193 -2.82 -0.36 -7.89
C LEU A 193 -3.72 0.80 -7.46
N ILE A 194 -3.64 1.18 -6.19
CA ILE A 194 -4.17 2.44 -5.66
C ILE A 194 -2.95 3.27 -5.24
N ASP A 195 -2.52 4.19 -6.10
CA ASP A 195 -1.29 4.97 -5.87
C ASP A 195 -1.61 6.37 -5.35
N ASP A 196 -1.74 6.52 -4.03
CA ASP A 196 -1.95 7.84 -3.42
C ASP A 196 -0.65 8.57 -3.10
N ALA A 197 0.51 7.91 -3.20
CA ALA A 197 1.80 8.54 -2.89
C ALA A 197 2.04 9.88 -3.62
N PRO A 198 1.70 10.04 -4.92
CA PRO A 198 1.78 11.34 -5.61
C PRO A 198 0.85 12.41 -5.00
N ARG A 199 -0.38 12.05 -4.61
CA ARG A 199 -1.34 12.99 -3.98
C ARG A 199 -0.81 13.52 -2.65
N TRP A 200 -0.19 12.66 -1.85
CA TRP A 200 0.46 13.08 -0.61
C TRP A 200 1.70 13.94 -0.86
N ALA A 201 2.47 13.65 -1.91
CA ALA A 201 3.66 14.41 -2.28
C ALA A 201 3.34 15.80 -2.85
N ALA A 202 2.16 15.98 -3.43
CA ALA A 202 1.69 17.27 -3.96
C ALA A 202 1.29 18.27 -2.87
N LEU A 203 1.13 17.83 -1.61
CA LEU A 203 0.78 18.73 -0.51
C LEU A 203 1.94 19.69 -0.18
N PRO A 204 1.67 20.99 0.04
CA PRO A 204 2.64 21.89 0.64
C PRO A 204 3.13 21.38 1.99
N ASP A 205 4.39 21.66 2.33
CA ASP A 205 5.04 21.09 3.52
C ASP A 205 4.28 21.33 4.83
N ALA A 206 3.71 22.53 5.00
CA ALA A 206 2.91 22.86 6.17
C ALA A 206 1.62 22.03 6.25
N ALA A 207 0.93 21.86 5.12
CA ALA A 207 -0.28 21.04 5.02
C ALA A 207 0.04 19.56 5.26
N LEU A 208 1.14 19.06 4.69
CA LEU A 208 1.58 17.68 4.89
C LEU A 208 2.00 17.41 6.35
N LYS A 209 2.64 18.38 7.02
CA LYS A 209 2.95 18.30 8.46
C LYS A 209 1.67 18.28 9.32
N ALA A 210 0.69 19.13 9.00
CA ALA A 210 -0.59 19.15 9.71
C ALA A 210 -1.39 17.85 9.48
N ALA A 211 -1.32 17.31 8.27
CA ALA A 211 -1.95 16.05 7.91
C ALA A 211 -1.33 14.84 8.60
N ILE A 212 -0.02 14.86 8.90
CA ILE A 212 0.72 13.73 9.52
C ILE A 212 1.48 14.22 10.77
N PRO A 213 0.77 14.56 11.86
CA PRO A 213 1.34 15.26 12.99
C PRO A 213 2.40 14.46 13.75
N ASP A 214 2.24 13.13 13.84
CA ASP A 214 3.22 12.24 14.50
C ASP A 214 4.34 11.74 13.56
N GLY A 215 4.33 12.22 12.31
CA GLY A 215 5.24 11.86 11.25
C GLY A 215 5.01 10.48 10.63
N LEU A 216 3.95 9.75 10.98
CA LEU A 216 3.65 8.44 10.38
C LEU A 216 2.16 8.20 10.07
N HIS A 217 1.26 8.62 10.94
CA HIS A 217 -0.17 8.38 10.82
C HIS A 217 -0.87 9.68 10.40
N PRO A 218 -1.56 9.68 9.25
CA PRO A 218 -2.36 10.82 8.90
C PRO A 218 -3.56 11.00 9.82
N THR A 219 -4.06 12.23 9.92
CA THR A 219 -5.36 12.51 10.55
C THR A 219 -6.50 11.88 9.75
N GLN A 220 -7.64 11.65 10.39
CA GLN A 220 -8.82 11.11 9.70
C GLN A 220 -9.34 12.06 8.62
N ASP A 221 -9.30 13.36 8.87
CA ASP A 221 -9.66 14.37 7.87
C ASP A 221 -8.75 14.32 6.65
N ALA A 222 -7.43 14.13 6.85
CA ALA A 222 -6.51 13.99 5.73
C ALA A 222 -6.75 12.68 4.96
N LEU A 223 -7.04 11.56 5.63
CA LEU A 223 -7.40 10.30 4.96
C LEU A 223 -8.70 10.44 4.17
N ARG A 224 -9.73 11.09 4.74
CA ARG A 224 -10.97 11.41 4.02
C ARG A 224 -10.72 12.29 2.81
N ALA A 225 -9.90 13.33 2.94
CA ALA A 225 -9.65 14.26 1.84
C ALA A 225 -8.78 13.68 0.71
N ILE A 226 -7.88 12.73 1.03
CA ILE A 226 -6.85 12.28 0.08
C ILE A 226 -7.05 10.83 -0.32
N ALA A 227 -7.19 9.93 0.65
CA ALA A 227 -7.26 8.49 0.39
C ALA A 227 -8.65 8.07 -0.12
N VAL A 228 -9.74 8.58 0.47
CA VAL A 228 -11.10 8.19 0.05
C VAL A 228 -11.33 8.45 -1.44
N PRO A 229 -11.07 9.64 -2.02
CA PRO A 229 -11.24 9.86 -3.45
C PRO A 229 -10.37 8.95 -4.32
N GLY A 230 -9.12 8.70 -3.89
CA GLY A 230 -8.19 7.81 -4.60
C GLY A 230 -8.69 6.36 -4.66
N PHE A 231 -9.09 5.83 -3.51
CA PHE A 231 -9.65 4.48 -3.36
C PHE A 231 -11.00 4.36 -4.08
N SER A 232 -11.93 5.28 -3.84
CA SER A 232 -13.26 5.30 -4.45
C SER A 232 -13.17 5.30 -5.97
N ARG A 233 -12.24 6.06 -6.55
CA ARG A 233 -12.04 6.12 -8.00
C ARG A 233 -11.59 4.77 -8.57
N VAL A 234 -10.59 4.14 -7.97
CA VAL A 234 -10.03 2.87 -8.48
C VAL A 234 -10.99 1.70 -8.23
N LEU A 235 -11.48 1.55 -7.00
CA LEU A 235 -12.40 0.47 -6.65
C LEU A 235 -13.76 0.65 -7.34
N GLY A 236 -14.16 1.90 -7.57
CA GLY A 236 -15.39 2.21 -8.28
C GLY A 236 -15.40 1.75 -9.74
N ASN A 237 -14.25 1.62 -10.41
CA ASN A 237 -14.19 1.07 -11.77
C ASN A 237 -14.58 -0.42 -11.82
N ILE A 238 -14.56 -1.11 -10.69
CA ILE A 238 -14.90 -2.53 -10.56
C ILE A 238 -16.30 -2.69 -9.98
N LEU A 239 -16.65 -1.83 -9.02
CA LEU A 239 -17.87 -1.96 -8.23
C LEU A 239 -19.04 -1.13 -8.80
N CYS A 240 -18.79 0.04 -9.37
CA CYS A 240 -19.86 0.91 -9.87
C CYS A 240 -20.11 0.62 -11.37
N ARG A 241 -21.34 0.28 -11.76
CA ARG A 241 -21.69 -0.10 -13.15
C ARG A 241 -21.67 1.05 -14.18
N ASN A 242 -21.64 2.31 -13.73
CA ASN A 242 -21.85 3.48 -14.59
C ASN A 242 -20.81 4.61 -14.41
N ARG A 243 -19.63 4.34 -13.84
CA ARG A 243 -18.51 5.29 -13.97
C ARG A 243 -17.85 4.99 -15.31
N GLY A 244 -18.23 5.73 -16.34
CA GLY A 244 -17.68 5.60 -17.69
C GLY A 244 -16.16 5.54 -17.67
N SER A 245 -15.58 4.81 -18.64
CA SER A 245 -14.14 4.92 -18.91
C SER A 245 -13.75 6.40 -18.98
N PRO A 246 -12.61 6.80 -18.40
CA PRO A 246 -12.12 8.15 -18.65
C PRO A 246 -11.82 8.25 -20.15
N ASP A 247 -12.46 9.22 -20.81
CA ASP A 247 -12.04 9.73 -22.13
C ASP A 247 -10.60 10.26 -22.08
#